data_AF-B9S5D0-F1
#
_entry.id   AF-B9S5D0-F1
#
_cell.length_a   1.000
_cell.length_b   1.000
_cell.length_c   1.000
_cell.angle_alpha   90.00
_cell.angle_beta   90.00
_cell.angle_gamma   90.00
#
_symmetry.space_group_name_H-M   'P 1'
#
loop_
_entity.id
_entity.type
_entity.pdbx_description
1 polymer ?
#
loop_
_entity_poly.entity_id
_entity_poly.type
_entity_poly.pdbx_seq_one_letter_code
_entity_poly.pdbx_strand_id
1 'polypeptide(L)'
;MTSLPIGKFKVVYVLNTLKPVETENETLADTRERQKWETNDEIFRGHILNPMSDSLFDVYHSIPTAKELWDKLEIKYMQEDDTSLLLNNLLR
;
A
#
# COMPACT_ATOMS: atom_id res chain seq x y z
N MET A 1 -11.26 10.30 -21.40
CA MET A 1 -10.69 10.65 -20.08
C MET A 1 -9.26 10.14 -20.07
N THR A 2 -8.30 11.05 -20.23
CA THR A 2 -6.88 10.72 -20.42
C THR A 2 -6.32 10.04 -19.19
N SER A 3 -5.89 8.79 -19.35
CA SER A 3 -5.00 8.10 -18.42
C SER A 3 -3.76 8.96 -18.21
N LEU A 4 -3.65 9.62 -17.06
CA LEU A 4 -2.40 10.24 -16.64
C LEU A 4 -1.37 9.12 -16.50
N PRO A 5 -0.15 9.27 -17.03
CA PRO A 5 0.91 8.32 -16.77
C PRO A 5 1.24 8.41 -15.28
N ILE A 6 0.71 7.48 -14.49
CA ILE A 6 1.08 7.32 -13.09
C ILE A 6 2.59 7.06 -13.12
N GLY A 7 3.35 8.09 -12.77
CA GLY A 7 4.79 8.07 -12.82
C GLY A 7 5.29 6.87 -12.01
N LYS A 8 5.82 5.87 -12.72
CA LYS A 8 6.36 4.59 -12.23
C LYS A 8 7.42 4.70 -11.11
N PHE A 9 7.75 5.91 -10.64
CA PHE A 9 8.83 6.15 -9.69
C PHE A 9 8.40 6.66 -8.31
N LYS A 10 7.14 7.07 -8.09
CA LYS A 10 6.69 7.48 -6.75
C LYS A 10 6.04 6.34 -5.95
N VAL A 11 5.36 5.42 -6.63
CA VAL A 11 4.64 4.28 -6.01
C VAL A 11 5.60 3.31 -5.31
N VAL A 12 6.77 3.07 -5.90
CA VAL A 12 7.79 2.17 -5.36
C VAL A 12 8.43 2.73 -4.08
N TYR A 13 8.48 4.05 -3.91
CA TYR A 13 9.23 4.65 -2.81
C TYR A 13 8.63 4.30 -1.43
N VAL A 14 7.36 4.59 -1.18
CA VAL A 14 6.74 4.33 0.14
C VAL A 14 6.64 2.83 0.44
N LEU A 15 6.36 2.00 -0.56
CA LEU A 15 6.26 0.56 -0.36
C LEU A 15 7.61 -0.11 -0.03
N ASN A 16 8.74 0.52 -0.41
CA ASN A 16 10.07 -0.07 -0.25
C ASN A 16 10.98 0.73 0.70
N THR A 17 10.46 1.76 1.37
CA THR A 17 11.23 2.58 2.31
C THR A 17 10.51 2.67 3.64
N LEU A 18 11.28 2.62 4.74
CA LEU A 18 10.74 2.84 6.07
C LEU A 18 10.38 4.32 6.24
N LYS A 19 9.32 4.57 7.02
CA LYS A 19 8.99 5.92 7.47
C LYS A 19 10.21 6.54 8.16
N PRO A 20 10.66 7.73 7.76
CA PRO A 20 11.75 8.42 8.46
C PRO A 20 11.39 8.61 9.94
N VAL A 21 12.32 8.26 10.83
CA VAL A 21 12.12 8.27 12.29
C VAL A 21 12.21 9.69 12.82
N GLU A 22 11.38 10.01 13.81
CA GLU A 22 11.46 11.29 14.51
C GLU A 22 12.63 11.33 15.50
N THR A 23 13.45 12.39 15.45
CA THR A 23 14.59 12.57 16.38
C THR A 23 14.65 13.97 17.00
N GLU A 24 15.25 14.08 18.18
CA GLU A 24 15.34 15.35 18.94
C GLU A 24 16.14 16.45 18.22
N ASN A 25 17.05 16.09 17.32
CA ASN A 25 17.96 17.02 16.62
C ASN A 25 17.65 17.15 15.14
N GLU A 26 16.39 16.98 14.75
CA GLU A 26 16.00 17.07 13.35
C GLU A 26 16.25 18.42 12.72
N THR A 27 16.78 18.37 11.51
CA THR A 27 16.85 19.52 10.64
C THR A 27 15.50 19.75 9.96
N LEU A 28 15.29 20.97 9.46
CA LEU A 28 14.14 21.28 8.61
C LEU A 28 14.06 20.38 7.36
N ALA A 29 15.18 19.83 6.90
CA ALA A 29 15.19 18.91 5.77
C ALA A 29 14.61 17.54 6.16
N ASP A 30 14.95 17.03 7.34
CA ASP A 30 14.47 15.75 7.86
C ASP A 30 12.94 15.78 8.04
N THR A 31 12.42 16.84 8.65
CA THR A 31 10.98 17.03 8.81
C THR A 31 10.26 17.08 7.47
N ARG A 32 10.82 17.78 6.47
CA ARG A 32 10.23 17.85 5.11
C ARG A 32 10.23 16.51 4.41
N GLU A 33 11.30 15.72 4.58
CA GLU A 33 11.37 14.38 4.00
C GLU A 33 10.31 13.46 4.61
N ARG A 34 10.14 13.49 5.93
CA ARG A 34 9.09 12.72 6.61
C ARG A 34 7.70 13.13 6.18
N GLN A 35 7.39 14.42 6.15
CA GLN A 35 6.09 14.92 5.67
C GLN A 35 5.80 14.50 4.22
N LYS A 36 6.83 14.52 3.37
CA LYS A 36 6.72 14.04 2.00
C LYS A 36 6.44 12.53 1.96
N TRP A 37 7.09 11.75 2.83
CA TRP A 37 6.83 10.31 2.96
C TRP A 37 5.38 10.07 3.40
N GLU A 38 4.91 10.75 4.45
CA GLU A 38 3.54 10.63 5.00
C GLU A 38 2.48 11.00 3.97
N THR A 39 2.67 12.13 3.27
CA THR A 39 1.76 12.56 2.20
C THR A 39 1.66 11.51 1.10
N ASN A 40 2.79 10.91 0.71
CA ASN A 40 2.79 9.86 -0.30
C ASN A 40 2.10 8.59 0.22
N ASP A 41 2.31 8.21 1.47
CA ASP A 41 1.67 7.04 2.08
C ASP A 41 0.14 7.18 2.10
N GLU A 42 -0.38 8.34 2.51
CA GLU A 42 -1.81 8.62 2.47
C GLU A 42 -2.39 8.55 1.05
N ILE A 43 -1.69 9.12 0.07
CA ILE A 43 -2.09 9.08 -1.34
C ILE A 43 -2.13 7.64 -1.84
N PHE A 44 -1.12 6.81 -1.54
CA PHE A 44 -1.10 5.41 -1.97
C PHE A 44 -2.16 4.58 -1.29
N ARG A 45 -2.38 4.79 0.01
CA ARG A 45 -3.45 4.13 0.75
C ARG A 45 -4.82 4.47 0.13
N GLY A 46 -5.05 5.74 -0.19
CA GLY A 46 -6.24 6.18 -0.91
C GLY A 46 -6.39 5.51 -2.28
N HIS A 47 -5.30 5.40 -3.06
CA HIS A 47 -5.33 4.71 -4.35
C HIS A 47 -5.69 3.22 -4.25
N ILE A 48 -5.19 2.53 -3.23
CA ILE A 48 -5.49 1.10 -3.01
C ILE A 48 -6.94 0.93 -2.55
N LEU A 49 -7.44 1.82 -1.68
CA LEU A 49 -8.79 1.75 -1.13
C LEU A 49 -9.88 2.21 -2.10
N ASN A 50 -9.60 3.19 -2.97
CA ASN A 50 -10.60 3.80 -3.86
C ASN A 50 -11.38 2.82 -4.77
N PRO A 51 -10.76 1.79 -5.39
CA PRO A 51 -11.49 0.81 -6.19
C PRO A 51 -12.20 -0.28 -5.37
N MET A 52 -12.08 -0.29 -4.04
CA MET A 52 -12.71 -1.33 -3.21
C MET A 52 -14.23 -1.14 -3.12
N SER A 53 -14.96 -2.25 -2.97
CA SER A 53 -16.36 -2.21 -2.55
C SER A 53 -16.48 -1.73 -1.11
N ASP A 54 -17.64 -1.20 -0.72
CA ASP A 54 -17.90 -0.73 0.65
C ASP A 54 -17.56 -1.81 1.69
N SER A 55 -17.94 -3.06 1.43
CA SER A 55 -17.65 -4.20 2.31
C SER A 55 -16.15 -4.47 2.49
N LEU A 56 -15.34 -4.24 1.47
CA LEU A 56 -13.88 -4.38 1.56
C LEU A 56 -13.27 -3.14 2.19
N PHE A 57 -13.76 -1.96 1.85
CA PHE A 57 -13.33 -0.71 2.46
C PHE A 57 -13.50 -0.77 3.99
N ASP A 58 -14.67 -1.19 4.49
CA ASP A 58 -14.95 -1.36 5.93
C ASP A 58 -13.94 -2.26 6.65
N VAL A 59 -13.37 -3.26 5.96
CA VAL A 59 -12.37 -4.18 6.52
C VAL A 59 -10.96 -3.56 6.52
N TYR A 60 -10.62 -2.82 5.47
CA TYR A 60 -9.24 -2.42 5.19
C TYR A 60 -8.92 -0.95 5.50
N HIS A 61 -9.93 -0.06 5.62
CA HIS A 61 -9.70 1.39 5.78
C HIS A 61 -8.98 1.78 7.08
N SER A 62 -9.05 0.93 8.11
CA SER A 62 -8.43 1.19 9.41
C SER A 62 -6.94 0.82 9.45
N ILE A 63 -6.40 0.23 8.37
CA ILE A 63 -4.98 -0.10 8.29
C ILE A 63 -4.18 1.20 8.12
N PRO A 64 -3.15 1.43 8.96
CA PRO A 64 -2.54 2.74 9.10
C PRO A 64 -1.64 3.13 7.92
N THR A 65 -0.94 2.17 7.29
CA THR A 65 0.03 2.48 6.22
C THR A 65 -0.33 1.79 4.90
N ALA A 66 0.09 2.39 3.79
CA ALA A 66 -0.10 1.78 2.47
C ALA A 66 0.66 0.46 2.34
N LYS A 67 1.84 0.34 2.97
CA LYS A 67 2.65 -0.89 2.96
C LYS A 67 1.94 -2.03 3.69
N GLU A 68 1.45 -1.81 4.91
CA GLU A 68 0.71 -2.84 5.65
C GLU A 68 -0.57 -3.26 4.93
N LEU A 69 -1.25 -2.30 4.29
CA LEU A 69 -2.43 -2.58 3.49
C LEU A 69 -2.08 -3.46 2.29
N TRP A 70 -1.04 -3.09 1.54
CA TRP A 70 -0.54 -3.86 0.41
C TRP A 70 -0.13 -5.27 0.81
N ASP A 71 0.64 -5.43 1.89
CA ASP A 71 1.11 -6.74 2.36
C ASP A 71 -0.04 -7.67 2.75
N LYS A 72 -1.07 -7.14 3.43
CA LYS A 72 -2.27 -7.92 3.77
C LYS A 72 -3.05 -8.37 2.54
N LEU A 73 -3.16 -7.51 1.54
CA LEU A 73 -3.82 -7.85 0.28
C LEU A 73 -3.01 -8.88 -0.49
N GLU A 74 -1.69 -8.70 -0.57
CA GLU A 74 -0.77 -9.63 -1.22
C GLU A 74 -0.86 -11.01 -0.57
N ILE A 75 -0.80 -11.12 0.77
CA ILE A 75 -0.96 -12.40 1.48
C ILE A 75 -2.32 -13.03 1.16
N LYS A 76 -3.41 -12.28 1.24
CA LYS A 76 -4.76 -12.81 1.00
C LYS A 76 -4.90 -13.36 -0.41
N TYR A 77 -4.55 -12.57 -1.42
CA TYR A 77 -4.79 -12.94 -2.81
C TYR A 77 -3.76 -13.93 -3.35
N MET A 78 -2.51 -13.91 -2.87
CA MET A 78 -1.52 -14.93 -3.25
C MET A 78 -1.83 -16.30 -2.60
N GLN A 79 -2.37 -16.32 -1.36
CA GLN A 79 -2.84 -17.57 -0.75
C GLN A 79 -4.12 -18.12 -1.41
N GLU A 80 -5.04 -17.24 -1.82
CA GLU A 80 -6.25 -17.62 -2.56
C GLU A 80 -5.89 -18.22 -3.93
N ASP A 81 -4.88 -17.68 -4.62
CA ASP A 81 -4.39 -18.22 -5.90
C ASP A 81 -3.72 -19.59 -5.74
N ASP A 82 -2.83 -19.76 -4.75
CA ASP A 82 -2.19 -21.05 -4.47
C ASP A 82 -3.21 -22.12 -4.07
N THR A 83 -4.19 -21.75 -3.25
CA THR A 83 -5.27 -22.66 -2.83
C THR A 83 -6.15 -23.02 -4.04
N SER A 84 -6.46 -22.07 -4.91
CA SER A 84 -7.24 -22.32 -6.13
C SER A 84 -6.48 -23.23 -7.10
N LEU A 85 -5.18 -23.03 -7.27
CA LEU A 85 -4.31 -23.90 -8.07
C LEU A 85 -4.23 -25.32 -7.49
N LEU A 86 -4.07 -25.45 -6.18
CA LEU A 86 -4.02 -26.74 -5.49
C LEU A 86 -5.36 -27.49 -5.59
N LEU A 87 -6.49 -26.81 -5.36
CA LEU A 87 -7.83 -27.41 -5.49
C LEU A 87 -8.11 -27.87 -6.93
N ASN A 88 -7.73 -27.07 -7.94
CA ASN A 88 -7.89 -27.44 -9.35
C ASN A 88 -7.04 -28.66 -9.75
N ASN A 89 -5.90 -28.87 -9.11
CA ASN A 89 -5.02 -30.02 -9.37
C ASN A 89 -5.41 -31.29 -8.59
N LEU A 90 -6.05 -31.16 -7.43
CA LEU A 90 -6.48 -32.28 -6.59
C LEU A 90 -7.86 -32.86 -6.98
N LEU A 91 -8.69 -32.10 -7.68
CA LEU A 91 -10.02 -32.53 -8.15
C LEU A 91 -10.01 -33.13 -9.57
N ARG A 92 -8.83 -33.52 -10.09
CA ARG A 92 -8.65 -34.07 -11.43
C ARG A 92 -8.30 -35.56 -11.42
#